data_AF-A0A420FSM6-F1
#
_entry.id   AF-A0A420FSM6-F1
#
_cell.length_a   1.000
_cell.length_b   1.000
_cell.length_c   1.000
_cell.angle_alpha   90.00
_cell.angle_beta   90.00
_cell.angle_gamma   90.00
#
_symmetry.space_group_name_H-M   'P 1'
#
loop_
_entity.id
_entity.type
_entity.pdbx_description
1 polymer ?
#
loop_
_entity_poly.entity_id
_entity_poly.type
_entity_poly.pdbx_seq_one_letter_code
_entity_poly.pdbx_strand_id
1 'polypeptide(L)'
;MPDLKSRISALIDSAAPGQVWGPSDFADLGSRDAVDKVLQRMVVAGELRRIERGLYDRPTLNRLTKSLTTPDYRAVVAAIARRDQLRVLVDGMTAANDLGLTDAVPARVIVHTDSRRRGVQLGNLNIQFKQTAPSRLYWAGRPAMRVVQALHWLKDMLASDRGRILDRLRCVLADPVNGDAIREDLISGLGMMPIWMQDVVRDLLDCDPPDAQTPVRGPSMKQESAPTPGQSSNTRE
;
A
#
# COMPACT_ATOMS: atom_id res chain seq x y z
N MET A 1 -17.87 31.96 -12.12
CA MET A 1 -17.06 30.99 -11.34
C MET A 1 -17.92 29.77 -11.07
N PRO A 2 -17.42 28.54 -11.26
CA PRO A 2 -18.20 27.33 -10.95
C PRO A 2 -18.59 27.32 -9.47
N ASP A 3 -19.79 26.83 -9.19
CA ASP A 3 -20.32 26.76 -7.83
C ASP A 3 -19.51 25.76 -6.98
N LEU A 4 -19.52 25.93 -5.64
CA LEU A 4 -18.75 25.08 -4.71
C LEU A 4 -19.10 23.58 -4.83
N LYS A 5 -20.38 23.24 -5.04
CA LYS A 5 -20.84 21.87 -5.30
C LYS A 5 -20.19 21.32 -6.56
N SER A 6 -20.22 22.05 -7.66
CA SER A 6 -19.61 21.60 -8.92
C SER A 6 -18.11 21.29 -8.76
N ARG A 7 -17.39 22.12 -8.00
CA ARG A 7 -15.96 21.89 -7.71
C ARG A 7 -15.74 20.65 -6.83
N ILE A 8 -16.57 20.46 -5.81
CA ILE A 8 -16.53 19.27 -4.95
C ILE A 8 -16.83 18.01 -5.78
N SER A 9 -17.89 18.02 -6.59
CA SER A 9 -18.25 16.90 -7.45
C SER A 9 -17.13 16.55 -8.43
N ALA A 10 -16.52 17.54 -9.10
CA ALA A 10 -15.40 17.31 -10.00
C ALA A 10 -14.20 16.67 -9.30
N LEU A 11 -13.89 17.07 -8.06
CA LEU A 11 -12.83 16.43 -7.27
C LEU A 11 -13.17 14.97 -6.99
N ILE A 12 -14.39 14.69 -6.55
CA ILE A 12 -14.85 13.32 -6.25
C ILE A 12 -14.92 12.46 -7.53
N ASP A 13 -15.25 13.05 -8.69
CA ASP A 13 -15.31 12.36 -9.99
C ASP A 13 -13.92 12.00 -10.52
N SER A 14 -12.91 12.84 -10.25
CA SER A 14 -11.52 12.58 -10.61
C SER A 14 -10.80 11.59 -9.70
N ALA A 15 -11.39 11.29 -8.53
CA ALA A 15 -10.82 10.41 -7.54
C ALA A 15 -11.02 8.93 -7.88
N ALA A 16 -10.17 8.07 -7.32
CA ALA A 16 -10.32 6.63 -7.48
C ALA A 16 -11.66 6.13 -6.88
N PRO A 17 -12.32 5.14 -7.52
CA PRO A 17 -13.54 4.56 -6.98
C PRO A 17 -13.36 4.03 -5.55
N GLY A 18 -14.37 4.21 -4.70
CA GLY A 18 -14.37 3.69 -3.32
C GLY A 18 -13.58 4.53 -2.31
N GLN A 19 -13.06 5.70 -2.71
CA GLN A 19 -12.47 6.65 -1.78
C GLN A 19 -13.51 7.17 -0.78
N VAL A 20 -13.05 7.47 0.43
CA VAL A 20 -13.83 8.07 1.51
C VAL A 20 -13.26 9.47 1.77
N TRP A 21 -14.15 10.44 1.91
CA TRP A 21 -13.82 11.85 2.06
C TRP A 21 -14.22 12.40 3.42
N GLY A 22 -13.36 13.25 3.98
CA GLY A 22 -13.68 14.15 5.06
C GLY A 22 -13.78 15.59 4.57
N PRO A 23 -14.37 16.52 5.33
CA PRO A 23 -14.42 17.93 4.95
C PRO A 23 -13.03 18.57 4.78
N SER A 24 -12.00 18.03 5.46
CA SER A 24 -10.60 18.44 5.30
C SER A 24 -10.06 18.20 3.90
N ASP A 25 -10.58 17.21 3.17
CA ASP A 25 -10.16 16.92 1.80
C ASP A 25 -10.62 18.02 0.80
N PHE A 26 -11.49 18.95 1.23
CA PHE A 26 -12.01 20.06 0.43
C PHE A 26 -11.64 21.44 1.00
N ALA A 27 -10.68 21.51 1.93
CA ALA A 27 -10.32 22.76 2.62
C ALA A 27 -9.89 23.88 1.66
N ASP A 28 -9.27 23.54 0.53
CA ASP A 28 -8.81 24.50 -0.48
C ASP A 28 -9.95 25.06 -1.35
N LEU A 29 -11.16 24.49 -1.26
CA LEU A 29 -12.29 24.89 -2.09
C LEU A 29 -13.14 26.00 -1.46
N GLY A 30 -13.14 26.13 -0.12
CA GLY A 30 -13.92 27.13 0.59
C GLY A 30 -13.90 26.96 2.12
N SER A 31 -14.68 27.80 2.82
CA SER A 31 -14.77 27.73 4.28
C SER A 31 -15.39 26.41 4.74
N ARG A 32 -15.00 25.96 5.94
CA ARG A 32 -15.48 24.72 6.53
C ARG A 32 -17.01 24.62 6.57
N ASP A 33 -17.67 25.70 6.99
CA ASP A 33 -19.13 25.75 7.07
C ASP A 33 -19.81 25.65 5.70
N ALA A 34 -19.20 26.24 4.66
CA ALA A 34 -19.72 26.17 3.30
C ALA A 34 -19.59 24.75 2.74
N VAL A 35 -18.42 24.12 2.93
CA VAL A 35 -18.17 22.72 2.56
C VAL A 35 -19.14 21.79 3.27
N ASP A 36 -19.29 21.91 4.60
CA ASP A 36 -20.18 21.05 5.39
C ASP A 36 -21.64 21.19 4.94
N LYS A 37 -22.11 22.41 4.63
CA LYS A 37 -23.44 22.64 4.06
C LYS A 37 -23.62 21.98 2.69
N VAL A 38 -22.63 22.06 1.81
CA VAL A 38 -22.70 21.43 0.49
C VAL A 38 -22.69 19.91 0.60
N LEU A 39 -21.80 19.33 1.41
CA LEU A 39 -21.76 17.89 1.67
C LEU A 39 -23.08 17.39 2.24
N GLN A 40 -23.69 18.13 3.19
CA GLN A 40 -25.01 17.82 3.72
C GLN A 40 -26.08 17.81 2.62
N ARG A 41 -26.09 18.81 1.73
CA ARG A 41 -27.03 18.86 0.60
C ARG A 41 -26.84 17.71 -0.38
N MET A 42 -25.59 17.33 -0.68
CA MET A 42 -25.28 16.19 -1.55
C MET A 42 -25.73 14.85 -0.92
N VAL A 43 -25.63 14.71 0.40
CA VAL A 43 -26.18 13.55 1.11
C VAL A 43 -27.70 13.52 1.04
N VAL A 44 -28.38 14.65 1.24
CA VAL A 44 -29.85 14.75 1.11
C VAL A 44 -30.30 14.46 -0.32
N ALA A 45 -29.51 14.86 -1.32
CA ALA A 45 -29.76 14.56 -2.73
C ALA A 45 -29.45 13.11 -3.13
N GLY A 46 -28.89 12.30 -2.23
CA GLY A 46 -28.51 10.90 -2.49
C GLY A 46 -27.24 10.73 -3.32
N GLU A 47 -26.50 11.82 -3.58
CA GLU A 47 -25.24 11.80 -4.35
C GLU A 47 -24.08 11.24 -3.52
N LEU A 48 -24.14 11.41 -2.20
CA LEU A 48 -23.18 10.89 -1.23
C LEU A 48 -23.90 10.13 -0.13
N ARG A 49 -23.22 9.16 0.46
CA ARG A 49 -23.64 8.51 1.69
C ARG A 49 -22.76 8.97 2.84
N ARG A 50 -23.37 9.18 4.00
CA ARG A 50 -22.66 9.52 5.23
C ARG A 50 -22.40 8.24 6.02
N ILE A 51 -21.13 7.89 6.23
CA ILE A 51 -20.72 6.74 7.03
C ILE A 51 -20.80 7.08 8.52
N GLU A 52 -20.23 8.24 8.88
CA GLU A 52 -20.26 8.80 10.24
C GLU A 52 -20.25 10.33 10.14
N ARG A 53 -20.27 11.05 11.27
CA ARG A 53 -20.06 12.49 11.26
C ARG A 53 -18.68 12.83 10.68
N GLY A 54 -18.68 13.59 9.59
CA GLY A 54 -17.45 14.04 8.93
C GLY A 54 -16.75 12.96 8.11
N LEU A 55 -17.44 11.88 7.72
CA LEU A 55 -16.96 10.88 6.78
C LEU A 55 -18.06 10.57 5.76
N TYR A 56 -17.71 10.67 4.49
CA TYR A 56 -18.63 10.55 3.36
C TYR A 56 -18.03 9.62 2.32
N ASP A 57 -18.86 8.82 1.69
CA ASP A 57 -18.48 8.01 0.53
C ASP A 57 -19.48 8.20 -0.60
N ARG A 58 -19.08 7.79 -1.80
CA ARG A 58 -19.93 7.79 -2.98
C ARG A 58 -20.28 6.34 -3.27
N PRO A 59 -21.48 5.88 -2.86
CA PRO A 59 -21.87 4.51 -3.07
C PRO A 59 -21.99 4.26 -4.57
N THR A 60 -21.44 3.14 -5.03
CA THR A 60 -21.59 2.71 -6.43
C THR A 60 -22.54 1.52 -6.46
N LEU A 61 -23.39 1.42 -7.49
CA LEU A 61 -24.26 0.26 -7.62
C LEU A 61 -23.44 -0.95 -8.06
N ASN A 62 -23.40 -1.99 -7.24
CA ASN A 62 -22.83 -3.26 -7.67
C ASN A 62 -23.81 -3.93 -8.64
N ARG A 63 -23.40 -4.09 -9.90
CA ARG A 63 -24.22 -4.69 -10.96
C ARG A 63 -24.65 -6.13 -10.64
N LEU A 64 -23.84 -6.87 -9.89
CA LEU A 64 -24.05 -8.27 -9.55
C LEU A 64 -25.07 -8.43 -8.40
N THR A 65 -24.89 -7.68 -7.30
CA THR A 65 -25.76 -7.80 -6.11
C THR A 65 -26.95 -6.84 -6.11
N LYS A 66 -27.02 -5.93 -7.10
CA LYS A 66 -28.00 -4.83 -7.19
C LYS A 66 -28.08 -3.94 -5.95
N SER A 67 -27.07 -4.03 -5.08
CA SER A 67 -26.96 -3.30 -3.82
C SER A 67 -25.85 -2.26 -3.92
N LEU A 68 -25.95 -1.21 -3.11
CA LEU A 68 -24.88 -0.22 -2.99
C LEU A 68 -23.62 -0.89 -2.43
N THR A 69 -22.44 -0.59 -2.99
CA THR A 69 -21.17 -1.10 -2.45
C THR A 69 -20.98 -0.64 -1.01
N THR A 70 -20.52 -1.56 -0.16
CA THR A 70 -19.92 -1.20 1.13
C THR A 70 -18.56 -0.58 0.84
N PRO A 71 -18.20 0.56 1.46
CA PRO A 71 -16.90 1.16 1.23
C PRO A 71 -15.83 0.24 1.83
N ASP A 72 -14.63 0.31 1.27
CA ASP A 72 -13.49 -0.42 1.81
C ASP A 72 -13.14 0.14 3.19
N TYR A 73 -13.01 -0.73 4.19
CA TYR A 73 -12.60 -0.35 5.53
C TYR A 73 -11.22 0.33 5.51
N ARG A 74 -10.33 -0.03 4.57
CA ARG A 74 -9.03 0.62 4.40
C ARG A 74 -9.19 2.08 4.00
N ALA A 75 -10.13 2.38 3.11
CA ALA A 75 -10.45 3.76 2.71
C ALA A 75 -11.07 4.54 3.88
N VAL A 76 -11.92 3.91 4.68
CA VAL A 76 -12.48 4.52 5.90
C VAL A 76 -11.38 4.84 6.91
N VAL A 77 -10.49 3.89 7.21
CA VAL A 77 -9.35 4.09 8.13
C VAL A 77 -8.41 5.17 7.61
N ALA A 78 -8.13 5.21 6.31
CA ALA A 78 -7.30 6.24 5.70
C ALA A 78 -7.94 7.64 5.80
N ALA A 79 -9.24 7.76 5.53
CA ALA A 79 -9.96 9.02 5.67
C ALA A 79 -9.98 9.50 7.13
N ILE A 80 -10.16 8.58 8.07
CA ILE A 80 -10.06 8.83 9.51
C ILE A 80 -8.66 9.35 9.88
N ALA A 81 -7.62 8.68 9.40
CA ALA A 81 -6.24 9.06 9.67
C ALA A 81 -5.93 10.46 9.16
N ARG A 82 -6.38 10.81 7.94
CA ARG A 82 -6.22 12.17 7.38
C ARG A 82 -6.96 13.22 8.19
N ARG A 83 -8.23 12.96 8.51
CA ARG A 83 -9.13 13.93 9.17
C ARG A 83 -8.68 14.27 10.59
N ASP A 84 -8.26 13.27 11.35
CA ASP A 84 -7.88 13.43 12.76
C ASP A 84 -6.36 13.42 12.96
N GLN A 85 -5.58 13.47 11.87
CA GLN A 85 -4.11 13.46 11.86
C GLN A 85 -3.51 12.33 12.71
N LEU A 86 -4.10 11.14 12.60
CA LEU A 86 -3.74 9.99 13.43
C LEU A 86 -2.67 9.14 12.75
N ARG A 87 -1.69 8.70 13.55
CA ARG A 87 -0.81 7.61 13.16
C ARG A 87 -1.55 6.29 13.32
N VAL A 88 -1.85 5.62 12.21
CA VAL A 88 -2.60 4.36 12.20
C VAL A 88 -1.71 3.16 11.86
N LEU A 89 -1.90 2.07 12.61
CA LEU A 89 -1.22 0.79 12.43
C LEU A 89 -2.27 -0.32 12.53
N VAL A 90 -2.45 -1.14 11.49
CA VAL A 90 -3.43 -2.24 11.55
C VAL A 90 -2.83 -3.42 12.31
N ASP A 91 -3.68 -4.26 12.90
CA ASP A 91 -3.23 -5.48 13.58
C ASP A 91 -2.69 -6.52 12.59
N GLY A 92 -1.88 -7.44 13.10
CA GLY A 92 -1.16 -8.40 12.27
C GLY A 92 -2.04 -9.39 11.49
N MET A 93 -3.20 -9.79 12.03
CA MET A 93 -4.11 -10.68 11.30
C MET A 93 -4.78 -9.93 10.14
N THR A 94 -5.26 -8.72 10.39
CA THR A 94 -5.79 -7.84 9.33
C THR A 94 -4.72 -7.56 8.27
N ALA A 95 -3.48 -7.29 8.68
CA ALA A 95 -2.37 -7.08 7.76
C ALA A 95 -2.07 -8.33 6.91
N ALA A 96 -2.09 -9.51 7.51
CA ALA A 96 -1.89 -10.76 6.79
C ALA A 96 -3.01 -11.01 5.77
N ASN A 97 -4.26 -10.72 6.13
CA ASN A 97 -5.40 -10.85 5.21
C ASN A 97 -5.29 -9.84 4.05
N ASP A 98 -4.93 -8.58 4.35
CA ASP A 98 -4.71 -7.54 3.33
C ASP A 98 -3.64 -7.91 2.30
N LEU A 99 -2.64 -8.72 2.69
CA LEU A 99 -1.58 -9.19 1.81
C LEU A 99 -1.92 -10.52 1.11
N GLY A 100 -3.08 -11.13 1.41
CA GLY A 100 -3.48 -12.45 0.91
C GLY A 100 -2.64 -13.59 1.48
N LEU A 101 -2.09 -13.41 2.69
CA LEU A 101 -1.38 -14.45 3.45
C LEU A 101 -2.35 -15.29 4.28
N THR A 102 -3.60 -14.86 4.41
CA THR A 102 -4.69 -15.63 5.02
C THR A 102 -6.03 -15.29 4.36
N ASP A 103 -6.91 -16.28 4.25
CA ASP A 103 -8.27 -16.14 3.71
C ASP A 103 -9.31 -15.87 4.82
N ALA A 104 -8.87 -15.75 6.07
CA ALA A 104 -9.75 -15.47 7.19
C ALA A 104 -10.34 -14.06 7.06
N VAL A 105 -11.64 -13.96 6.79
CA VAL A 105 -12.36 -12.67 6.75
C VAL A 105 -12.63 -12.20 8.19
N PRO A 106 -12.02 -11.09 8.64
CA PRO A 106 -12.23 -10.61 10.00
C PRO A 106 -13.63 -10.00 10.17
N ALA A 107 -14.37 -10.43 11.19
CA ALA A 107 -15.57 -9.70 11.65
C ALA A 107 -15.20 -8.40 12.41
N ARG A 108 -13.94 -8.27 12.82
CA ARG A 108 -13.41 -7.14 13.58
C ARG A 108 -12.00 -6.82 13.11
N VAL A 109 -11.75 -5.55 12.81
CA VAL A 109 -10.43 -4.99 12.51
C VAL A 109 -9.96 -4.15 13.70
N ILE A 110 -8.72 -4.34 14.13
CA ILE A 110 -8.11 -3.56 15.21
C ILE A 110 -7.08 -2.61 14.60
N VAL A 111 -7.26 -1.32 14.86
CA VAL A 111 -6.34 -0.27 14.42
C VAL A 111 -5.71 0.37 15.64
N HIS A 112 -4.39 0.28 15.74
CA HIS A 112 -3.59 0.94 16.75
C HIS A 112 -3.36 2.41 16.36
N THR A 113 -3.56 3.30 17.33
CA THR A 113 -3.41 4.75 17.17
C THR A 113 -2.64 5.36 18.32
N ASP A 114 -2.04 6.53 18.12
CA ASP A 114 -1.41 7.33 19.17
C ASP A 114 -2.41 8.03 20.09
N SER A 115 -3.61 8.31 19.58
CA SER A 115 -4.70 8.97 20.30
C SER A 115 -5.90 8.04 20.53
N ARG A 116 -6.72 8.34 21.55
CA ARG A 116 -7.99 7.63 21.78
C ARG A 116 -9.01 7.99 20.70
N ARG A 117 -9.72 6.98 20.21
CA ARG A 117 -10.80 7.16 19.24
C ARG A 117 -11.89 6.14 19.48
N ARG A 118 -13.15 6.53 19.19
CA ARG A 118 -14.27 5.59 19.13
C ARG A 118 -14.17 4.69 17.91
N GLY A 119 -14.63 3.45 18.07
CA GLY A 119 -14.78 2.51 16.97
C GLY A 119 -15.82 2.98 15.95
N VAL A 120 -15.73 2.44 14.74
CA VAL A 120 -16.67 2.70 13.64
C VAL A 120 -17.27 1.39 13.20
N GLN A 121 -18.59 1.33 13.15
CA GLN A 121 -19.32 0.19 12.61
C GLN A 121 -19.51 0.39 11.10
N LEU A 122 -19.06 -0.58 10.31
CA LEU A 122 -19.19 -0.57 8.86
C LEU A 122 -19.91 -1.83 8.38
N GLY A 123 -21.24 -1.74 8.28
CA GLY A 123 -22.07 -2.94 8.05
C GLY A 123 -21.85 -3.95 9.17
N ASN A 124 -21.39 -5.15 8.83
CA ASN A 124 -21.07 -6.21 9.80
C ASN A 124 -19.64 -6.13 10.35
N LEU A 125 -18.79 -5.25 9.80
CA LEU A 125 -17.42 -5.09 10.22
C LEU A 125 -17.30 -4.05 11.33
N ASN A 126 -16.67 -4.42 12.45
CA ASN A 126 -16.36 -3.48 13.53
C ASN A 126 -14.90 -3.04 13.46
N ILE A 127 -14.66 -1.75 13.23
CA ILE A 127 -13.32 -1.14 13.24
C ILE A 127 -13.07 -0.57 14.64
N GLN A 128 -12.20 -1.20 15.41
CA GLN A 128 -11.86 -0.77 16.77
C GLN A 128 -10.53 -0.04 16.79
N PHE A 129 -10.48 1.11 17.47
CA PHE A 129 -9.26 1.88 17.65
C PHE A 129 -8.68 1.67 19.04
N LYS A 130 -7.40 1.27 19.10
CA LYS A 130 -6.69 1.01 20.35
C LYS A 130 -5.52 1.98 20.50
N GLN A 131 -5.60 2.82 21.52
CA GLN A 131 -4.49 3.70 21.87
C GLN A 131 -3.26 2.87 22.25
N THR A 132 -2.13 3.20 21.64
CA THR A 132 -0.88 2.47 21.75
C THR A 132 0.27 3.45 21.93
N ALA A 133 1.27 3.06 22.73
CA ALA A 133 2.44 3.90 22.97
C ALA A 133 3.18 4.23 21.65
N PRO A 134 3.66 5.48 21.48
CA PRO A 134 4.37 5.90 20.25
C PRO A 134 5.55 5.00 19.87
N SER A 135 6.23 4.39 20.85
CA SER A 135 7.33 3.45 20.64
C SER A 135 6.94 2.22 19.82
N ARG A 136 5.67 1.79 19.85
CA ARG A 136 5.15 0.65 19.07
C ARG A 136 4.54 1.08 17.73
N LEU A 137 4.50 2.39 17.45
CA LEU A 137 3.88 2.95 16.25
C LEU A 137 4.91 3.38 15.20
N TYR A 138 6.17 2.93 15.29
CA TYR A 138 7.21 3.25 14.30
C TYR A 138 6.74 3.02 12.86
N TRP A 139 6.09 1.88 12.62
CA TRP A 139 5.55 1.49 11.32
C TRP A 139 4.20 2.15 10.96
N ALA A 140 3.57 2.88 11.87
CA ALA A 140 2.28 3.51 11.60
C ALA A 140 2.37 4.52 10.46
N GLY A 141 1.50 4.37 9.45
CA GLY A 141 1.47 5.20 8.25
C GLY A 141 2.60 4.96 7.23
N ARG A 142 3.51 4.00 7.47
CA ARG A 142 4.61 3.70 6.55
C ARG A 142 4.23 2.67 5.48
N PRO A 143 4.86 2.67 4.29
CA PRO A 143 4.58 1.71 3.23
C PRO A 143 4.69 0.24 3.67
N ALA A 144 5.74 -0.13 4.40
CA ALA A 144 5.99 -1.51 4.80
C ALA A 144 5.21 -1.96 6.03
N MET A 145 4.34 -1.10 6.57
CA MET A 145 3.56 -1.34 7.78
C MET A 145 2.86 -2.70 7.78
N ARG A 146 2.17 -3.03 6.69
CA ARG A 146 1.40 -4.28 6.57
C ARG A 146 2.32 -5.50 6.54
N VAL A 147 3.46 -5.42 5.85
CA VAL A 147 4.42 -6.52 5.78
C VAL A 147 4.93 -6.85 7.18
N VAL A 148 5.34 -5.84 7.94
CA VAL A 148 5.88 -6.04 9.30
C VAL A 148 4.82 -6.57 10.25
N GLN A 149 3.59 -6.02 10.20
CA GLN A 149 2.49 -6.50 11.05
C GLN A 149 2.08 -7.92 10.70
N ALA A 150 2.03 -8.27 9.41
CA ALA A 150 1.75 -9.63 8.97
C ALA A 150 2.83 -10.61 9.45
N LEU A 151 4.12 -10.25 9.35
CA LEU A 151 5.22 -11.07 9.85
C LEU A 151 5.13 -11.33 11.36
N HIS A 152 4.74 -10.32 12.15
CA HIS A 152 4.50 -10.50 13.59
C HIS A 152 3.42 -11.55 13.88
N TRP A 153 2.35 -11.59 13.07
CA TRP A 153 1.27 -12.58 13.21
C TRP A 153 1.68 -13.96 12.70
N LEU A 154 2.44 -14.02 11.61
CA LEU A 154 2.88 -15.26 10.96
C LEU A 154 4.06 -15.93 11.64
N LYS A 155 4.64 -15.33 12.70
CA LYS A 155 5.89 -15.81 13.31
C LYS A 155 5.91 -17.32 13.57
N ASP A 156 4.83 -17.86 14.13
CA ASP A 156 4.73 -19.28 14.46
C ASP A 156 4.46 -20.16 13.24
N MET A 157 3.84 -19.61 12.19
CA MET A 157 3.56 -20.30 10.92
C MET A 157 4.75 -20.31 9.96
N LEU A 158 5.72 -19.39 10.14
CA LEU A 158 6.96 -19.36 9.36
C LEU A 158 7.76 -20.66 9.46
N ALA A 159 7.63 -21.42 10.55
CA ALA A 159 8.31 -22.71 10.67
C ALA A 159 7.77 -23.77 9.69
N SER A 160 6.47 -23.71 9.39
CA SER A 160 5.78 -24.72 8.56
C SER A 160 5.64 -24.29 7.10
N ASP A 161 5.39 -23.00 6.86
CA ASP A 161 4.96 -22.47 5.55
C ASP A 161 5.87 -21.36 5.00
N ARG A 162 7.15 -21.32 5.40
CA ARG A 162 8.09 -20.25 5.04
C ARG A 162 8.09 -19.91 3.56
N GLY A 163 8.21 -20.92 2.70
CA GLY A 163 8.33 -20.74 1.24
C GLY A 163 7.12 -20.02 0.65
N ARG A 164 5.90 -20.52 0.92
CA ARG A 164 4.65 -19.91 0.48
C ARG A 164 4.51 -18.46 0.96
N ILE A 165 4.84 -18.20 2.23
CA ILE A 165 4.77 -16.86 2.82
C ILE A 165 5.73 -15.90 2.11
N LEU A 166 6.99 -16.33 1.92
CA LEU A 166 8.00 -15.51 1.24
C LEU A 166 7.63 -15.26 -0.22
N ASP A 167 7.16 -16.26 -0.96
CA ASP A 167 6.76 -16.09 -2.36
C ASP A 167 5.61 -15.09 -2.49
N ARG A 168 4.63 -15.16 -1.60
CA ARG A 168 3.54 -14.18 -1.58
C ARG A 168 4.04 -12.77 -1.25
N LEU A 169 4.94 -12.63 -0.27
CA LEU A 169 5.54 -11.34 0.06
C LEU A 169 6.39 -10.80 -1.10
N ARG A 170 7.10 -11.65 -1.85
CA ARG A 170 7.84 -11.26 -3.06
C ARG A 170 6.89 -10.70 -4.12
N CYS A 171 5.74 -11.32 -4.34
CA CYS A 171 4.71 -10.76 -5.23
C CYS A 171 4.23 -9.37 -4.78
N VAL A 172 4.09 -9.14 -3.47
CA VAL A 172 3.74 -7.81 -2.93
C VAL A 172 4.84 -6.79 -3.19
N LEU A 173 6.11 -7.18 -3.02
CA LEU A 173 7.27 -6.33 -3.29
C LEU A 173 7.55 -6.12 -4.78
N ALA A 174 6.92 -6.90 -5.66
CA ALA A 174 6.99 -6.76 -7.11
C ALA A 174 5.85 -5.89 -7.68
N ASP A 175 4.95 -5.37 -6.83
CA ASP A 175 3.92 -4.42 -7.26
C ASP A 175 4.58 -3.17 -7.86
N PRO A 176 4.32 -2.82 -9.13
CA PRO A 176 4.95 -1.67 -9.79
C PRO A 176 4.58 -0.32 -9.16
N VAL A 177 3.49 -0.27 -8.37
CA VAL A 177 3.03 0.98 -7.75
C VAL A 177 3.65 1.20 -6.38
N ASN A 178 3.67 0.16 -5.54
CA ASN A 178 4.05 0.30 -4.13
C ASN A 178 5.30 -0.51 -3.75
N GLY A 179 5.75 -1.43 -4.59
CA GLY A 179 6.81 -2.39 -4.28
C GLY A 179 8.12 -1.71 -3.87
N ASP A 180 8.59 -0.75 -4.65
CA ASP A 180 9.84 -0.02 -4.38
C ASP A 180 9.77 0.76 -3.06
N ALA A 181 8.67 1.49 -2.84
CA ALA A 181 8.44 2.21 -1.60
C ALA A 181 8.44 1.28 -0.39
N ILE A 182 7.87 0.07 -0.50
CA ILE A 182 7.90 -0.92 0.57
C ILE A 182 9.33 -1.45 0.78
N ARG A 183 10.09 -1.73 -0.28
CA ARG A 183 11.47 -2.23 -0.18
C ARG A 183 12.37 -1.22 0.52
N GLU A 184 12.36 0.03 0.09
CA GLU A 184 13.14 1.11 0.71
C GLU A 184 12.76 1.32 2.19
N ASP A 185 11.47 1.22 2.48
CA ASP A 185 10.94 1.36 3.84
C ASP A 185 11.36 0.19 4.76
N LEU A 186 11.41 -1.04 4.23
CA LEU A 186 11.93 -2.22 4.92
C LEU A 186 13.43 -2.10 5.20
N ILE A 187 14.22 -1.65 4.21
CA ILE A 187 15.67 -1.46 4.33
C ILE A 187 15.97 -0.39 5.40
N SER A 188 15.34 0.78 5.28
CA SER A 188 15.54 1.88 6.24
C SER A 188 15.05 1.53 7.65
N GLY A 189 14.02 0.69 7.76
CA GLY A 189 13.43 0.27 9.02
C GLY A 189 13.99 -1.02 9.62
N LEU A 190 15.02 -1.62 9.01
CA LEU A 190 15.53 -2.94 9.41
C LEU A 190 15.90 -3.03 10.89
N GLY A 191 16.56 -2.01 11.42
CA GLY A 191 17.00 -1.94 12.82
C GLY A 191 15.87 -1.80 13.85
N MET A 192 14.64 -1.48 13.43
CA MET A 192 13.49 -1.39 14.33
C MET A 192 12.73 -2.72 14.51
N MET A 193 13.16 -3.76 13.80
CA MET A 193 12.56 -5.10 13.87
C MET A 193 13.38 -6.02 14.77
N PRO A 194 12.77 -7.03 15.41
CA PRO A 194 13.50 -8.08 16.11
C PRO A 194 14.43 -8.86 15.16
N ILE A 195 15.54 -9.39 15.68
CA ILE A 195 16.58 -10.09 14.89
C ILE A 195 15.99 -11.16 13.96
N TRP A 196 15.13 -12.04 14.48
CA TRP A 196 14.50 -13.10 13.68
C TRP A 196 13.74 -12.57 12.44
N MET A 197 13.16 -11.37 12.54
CA MET A 197 12.42 -10.75 11.45
C MET A 197 13.37 -10.07 10.48
N GLN A 198 14.49 -9.51 10.97
CA GLN A 198 15.54 -8.98 10.10
C GLN A 198 16.09 -10.07 9.19
N ASP A 199 16.33 -11.28 9.71
CA ASP A 199 16.81 -12.41 8.92
C ASP A 199 15.83 -12.78 7.79
N VAL A 200 14.52 -12.78 8.10
CA VAL A 200 13.46 -13.04 7.11
C VAL A 200 13.37 -11.93 6.06
N VAL A 201 13.50 -10.66 6.47
CA VAL A 201 13.45 -9.52 5.56
C VAL A 201 14.70 -9.45 4.67
N ARG A 202 15.89 -9.80 5.18
CA ARG A 202 17.10 -9.89 4.36
C ARG A 202 16.95 -10.96 3.27
N ASP A 203 16.55 -12.17 3.65
CA ASP A 203 16.24 -13.26 2.70
C ASP A 203 15.20 -12.86 1.64
N LEU A 204 14.19 -12.08 2.05
CA LEU A 204 13.17 -11.54 1.15
C LEU A 204 13.72 -10.52 0.15
N LEU A 205 14.71 -9.70 0.55
CA LEU A 205 15.30 -8.63 -0.26
C LEU A 205 16.50 -9.09 -1.10
N ASP A 206 17.25 -10.09 -0.64
CA ASP A 206 18.46 -10.63 -1.30
C ASP A 206 18.12 -11.44 -2.56
N CYS A 207 16.85 -11.79 -2.77
CA CYS A 207 16.37 -12.38 -4.01
C CYS A 207 15.97 -11.28 -5.00
N ASP A 208 16.87 -10.92 -5.91
CA ASP A 208 16.54 -10.16 -7.11
C ASP A 208 15.41 -10.89 -7.89
N PRO A 209 14.50 -10.16 -8.56
CA PRO A 209 13.56 -10.79 -9.49
C PRO A 209 14.37 -11.61 -10.51
N PRO A 210 13.96 -12.86 -10.83
CA PRO A 210 14.55 -13.60 -11.93
C PRO A 210 14.06 -12.94 -13.22
N ASP A 211 14.72 -11.85 -13.65
CA ASP A 211 14.78 -11.32 -15.02
C ASP A 211 15.57 -9.99 -15.06
N ALA A 212 16.84 -10.06 -14.68
CA ALA A 212 17.84 -9.07 -15.08
C ALA A 212 19.18 -9.76 -15.37
N GLN A 213 19.14 -10.90 -16.07
CA GLN A 213 20.34 -11.56 -16.55
C GLN A 213 20.69 -11.03 -17.96
N THR A 214 21.65 -10.11 -17.97
CA THR A 214 22.75 -9.96 -18.93
C THR A 214 22.40 -9.74 -20.42
N PRO A 215 22.77 -8.59 -21.03
CA PRO A 215 22.91 -8.55 -22.48
C PRO A 215 24.11 -9.43 -22.85
N VAL A 216 23.82 -10.54 -23.53
CA VAL A 216 24.82 -11.40 -24.17
C VAL A 216 25.70 -10.53 -25.07
N ARG A 217 26.94 -10.29 -24.65
CA ARG A 217 27.99 -9.74 -25.53
C ARG A 217 28.18 -10.73 -26.68
N GLY A 218 27.76 -10.33 -27.87
CA GLY A 218 28.06 -11.05 -29.12
C GLY A 218 29.57 -11.20 -29.33
N PRO A 219 30.02 -12.20 -30.10
CA PRO A 219 31.43 -12.51 -30.25
C PRO A 219 32.11 -11.39 -31.05
N SER A 220 33.14 -10.78 -30.45
CA SER A 220 33.98 -9.79 -31.11
C SER A 220 34.85 -10.48 -32.16
N MET A 221 34.55 -10.22 -33.43
CA MET A 221 35.38 -10.52 -34.59
C MET A 221 36.80 -9.98 -34.35
N LYS A 222 37.80 -10.87 -34.30
CA LYS A 222 39.21 -10.48 -34.36
C LYS A 222 39.50 -9.99 -35.79
N GLN A 223 39.73 -8.68 -35.93
CA GLN A 223 40.42 -8.13 -37.09
C GLN A 223 41.91 -8.43 -36.95
N GLU A 224 42.39 -9.40 -37.73
CA GLU A 224 43.81 -9.66 -37.90
C GLU A 224 44.37 -8.62 -38.87
N SER A 225 45.19 -7.71 -38.36
CA SER A 225 45.89 -6.69 -39.12
C SER A 225 47.32 -7.19 -39.37
N ALA A 226 47.69 -7.30 -40.65
CA ALA A 226 49.02 -7.66 -41.11
C ALA A 226 50.12 -6.72 -40.58
N PRO A 227 51.38 -7.19 -40.57
CA PRO A 227 52.35 -6.44 -41.35
C PRO A 227 53.32 -7.33 -42.16
N THR A 228 53.59 -6.88 -43.37
CA THR A 228 54.78 -7.16 -44.21
C THR A 228 55.60 -5.87 -44.17
N PRO A 229 56.94 -5.85 -44.02
CA PRO A 229 57.81 -6.23 -45.14
C PRO A 229 59.22 -6.75 -44.81
N GLY A 230 59.85 -7.36 -45.83
CA GLY A 230 61.27 -7.10 -46.08
C GLY A 230 62.20 -8.30 -46.23
N GLN A 231 62.29 -8.78 -47.47
CA GLN A 231 63.51 -9.13 -48.22
C GLN A 231 64.52 -10.19 -47.73
N SER A 232 64.91 -10.99 -48.75
CA SER A 232 66.18 -11.71 -48.97
C SER A 232 66.12 -13.20 -48.64
N SER A 233 66.69 -14.15 -49.38
CA SER A 233 67.34 -14.27 -50.69
C SER A 233 67.81 -15.73 -50.78
N ASN A 234 67.70 -16.39 -51.95
CA ASN A 234 68.53 -17.55 -52.38
C ASN A 234 68.47 -18.87 -51.55
N THR A 235 68.70 -20.10 -52.02
CA THR A 235 69.25 -20.71 -53.24
C THR A 235 68.78 -22.19 -53.29
N ARG A 236 68.74 -22.75 -54.50
CA ARG A 236 68.55 -24.16 -54.91
C ARG A 236 69.35 -25.20 -54.10
N GLU A 237 68.77 -26.39 -53.95
CA GLU A 237 69.26 -27.67 -54.52
C GLU A 237 68.11 -28.69 -54.56
#